data_AF-A0A0B7IIL1-F1
#
_entry.id   AF-A0A0B7IIL1-F1
#
_cell.length_a   1.000
_cell.length_b   1.000
_cell.length_c   1.000
_cell.angle_alpha   90.00
_cell.angle_beta   90.00
_cell.angle_gamma   90.00
#
_symmetry.space_group_name_H-M   'P 1'
#
loop_
_entity.id
_entity.type
_entity.pdbx_description
1 polymer ?
#
loop_
_entity_poly.entity_id
_entity_poly.type
_entity_poly.pdbx_seq_one_letter_code
_entity_poly.pdbx_strand_id
1 'polypeptide(L)'
;MYRISIIIAIYNEKIEWMRQSIDSILNQTFSNFEFIIINDNPQRKDNQLLTSEYAKKDKRIKIIHNEQLTKSLNKGLKIAEGQYIARLDADDIALPKRFEKQVYFEGKCLFI
;
A
#
# COMPACT_ATOMS: atom_id res chain seq x y z
N MET A 1 10.95 5.24 12.76
CA MET A 1 10.37 3.89 12.91
C MET A 1 8.87 4.02 12.66
N TYR A 2 8.36 3.32 11.65
CA TYR A 2 6.96 3.41 11.24
C TYR A 2 6.05 2.65 12.21
N ARG A 3 4.81 3.09 12.42
CA ARG A 3 3.85 2.32 13.22
C ARG A 3 3.15 1.26 12.38
N ILE A 4 2.87 1.55 11.11
CA ILE A 4 2.22 0.64 10.16
C ILE A 4 3.04 0.58 8.87
N SER A 5 3.23 -0.61 8.31
CA SER A 5 3.58 -0.79 6.90
C SER A 5 2.34 -1.23 6.15
N ILE A 6 1.91 -0.42 5.20
CA ILE A 6 0.76 -0.70 4.35
C ILE A 6 1.27 -1.37 3.09
N ILE A 7 0.69 -2.50 2.69
CA ILE A 7 1.15 -3.28 1.54
C ILE A 7 -0.03 -3.48 0.58
N ILE A 8 0.13 -3.07 -0.67
CA ILE A 8 -0.79 -3.41 -1.75
C ILE A 8 -0.02 -4.05 -2.91
N ALA A 9 -0.69 -4.92 -3.66
CA ALA A 9 -0.20 -5.44 -4.93
C ALA A 9 -1.09 -4.91 -6.07
N ILE A 10 -0.47 -4.42 -7.14
CA ILE A 10 -1.16 -3.93 -8.34
C ILE A 10 -0.76 -4.80 -9.53
N TYR A 11 -1.71 -5.07 -10.43
CA TYR A 11 -1.50 -5.89 -11.61
C TYR A 11 -2.21 -5.32 -12.84
N ASN A 12 -3.52 -5.53 -12.96
CA ASN A 12 -4.32 -5.18 -14.15
C ASN A 12 -5.60 -4.39 -13.82
N GLU A 13 -5.72 -3.88 -12.60
CA GLU A 13 -6.86 -3.10 -12.14
C GLU A 13 -7.04 -1.83 -12.98
N LYS A 14 -8.24 -1.25 -12.98
CA LYS A 14 -8.49 0.02 -13.65
C LYS A 14 -7.66 1.13 -12.99
N ILE A 15 -7.09 2.03 -13.80
CA ILE A 15 -6.26 3.13 -13.29
C ILE A 15 -7.01 4.00 -12.29
N GLU A 16 -8.31 4.22 -12.52
CA GLU A 16 -9.17 4.97 -11.61
C GLU A 16 -9.29 4.31 -10.24
N TRP A 17 -9.48 2.99 -10.19
CA TRP A 17 -9.58 2.24 -8.92
C TRP A 17 -8.26 2.27 -8.15
N MET A 18 -7.13 2.09 -8.85
CA MET A 18 -5.81 2.22 -8.23
C MET A 18 -5.56 3.63 -7.69
N ARG A 19 -5.96 4.69 -8.43
CA ARG A 19 -5.87 6.08 -7.95
C ARG A 19 -6.69 6.26 -6.67
N GLN A 20 -7.95 5.82 -6.68
CA GLN A 20 -8.83 5.90 -5.50
C GLN A 20 -8.28 5.13 -4.30
N SER A 21 -7.75 3.92 -4.52
CA SER A 21 -7.14 3.10 -3.47
C SER A 21 -5.91 3.77 -2.86
N ILE A 22 -4.96 4.21 -3.70
CA ILE A 22 -3.75 4.92 -3.26
C ILE A 22 -4.13 6.21 -2.52
N ASP A 23 -5.01 7.03 -3.09
CA ASP A 23 -5.48 8.28 -2.47
C ASP A 23 -6.15 8.01 -1.11
N SER A 24 -6.93 6.94 -0.99
CA SER A 24 -7.61 6.59 0.26
C SER A 24 -6.63 6.22 1.38
N ILE A 25 -5.49 5.63 1.04
CA ILE A 25 -4.40 5.32 1.98
C ILE A 25 -3.62 6.59 2.34
N LEU A 26 -3.27 7.41 1.35
CA LEU A 26 -2.48 8.63 1.58
C LEU A 26 -3.23 9.68 2.41
N ASN A 27 -4.56 9.72 2.30
CA ASN A 27 -5.46 10.64 3.00
C ASN A 27 -5.98 10.12 4.36
N GLN A 28 -5.36 9.08 4.92
CA GLN A 28 -5.71 8.60 6.26
C GLN A 28 -5.39 9.65 7.32
N THR A 29 -6.22 9.75 8.36
CA THR A 29 -5.98 10.64 9.51
C THR A 29 -4.75 10.23 10.30
N PHE A 30 -4.40 8.94 10.28
CA PHE A 30 -3.19 8.40 10.88
C PHE A 30 -2.02 8.48 9.89
N SER A 31 -0.98 9.26 10.19
CA SER A 31 0.10 9.58 9.24
C SER A 31 1.42 8.80 9.43
N ASN A 32 1.63 8.14 10.57
CA ASN A 32 2.89 7.44 10.88
C ASN A 32 2.94 6.03 10.26
N PHE A 33 3.03 5.98 8.93
CA PHE A 33 3.14 4.76 8.16
C PHE A 33 4.14 4.88 7.00
N GLU A 34 4.57 3.74 6.51
CA GLU A 34 5.13 3.58 5.16
C GLU A 34 4.12 2.86 4.27
N PHE A 35 4.25 3.05 2.96
CA PHE A 35 3.32 2.49 1.99
C PHE A 35 4.08 1.77 0.88
N ILE A 36 3.99 0.45 0.87
CA ILE A 36 4.67 -0.43 -0.06
C ILE A 36 3.69 -0.83 -1.16
N ILE A 37 3.99 -0.42 -2.39
CA ILE A 37 3.23 -0.80 -3.59
C ILE A 37 4.05 -1.80 -4.38
N ILE A 38 3.53 -3.01 -4.55
CA ILE A 38 4.16 -4.05 -5.35
C ILE A 38 3.51 -4.06 -6.73
N ASN A 39 4.26 -3.69 -7.76
CA ASN A 39 3.80 -3.75 -9.14
C ASN A 39 4.15 -5.11 -9.76
N ASP A 40 3.13 -5.98 -9.85
CA ASP A 40 3.21 -7.33 -10.40
C ASP A 40 3.06 -7.38 -11.93
N ASN A 41 2.76 -6.24 -12.56
CA ASN A 41 2.77 -6.09 -14.01
C ASN A 41 3.69 -4.94 -14.43
N PRO A 42 5.02 -5.09 -14.27
CA PRO A 42 5.96 -4.05 -14.63
C PRO A 42 5.93 -3.73 -16.13
N GLN A 43 5.44 -4.61 -17.00
CA GLN A 43 5.34 -4.32 -18.44
C GLN A 43 4.21 -3.33 -18.77
N ARG A 44 3.24 -3.15 -17.88
CA ARG A 44 2.16 -2.17 -18.05
C ARG A 44 2.65 -0.77 -17.71
N LYS A 45 2.86 0.06 -18.75
CA LYS A 45 3.33 1.45 -18.63
C LYS A 45 2.46 2.30 -17.70
N ASP A 46 1.14 2.11 -17.72
CA ASP A 46 0.24 2.89 -16.87
C ASP A 46 0.49 2.64 -15.38
N ASN A 47 0.78 1.40 -14.97
CA ASN A 47 1.12 1.08 -13.58
C ASN A 47 2.41 1.79 -13.17
N GLN A 48 3.43 1.76 -14.04
CA GLN A 48 4.71 2.44 -13.79
C GLN A 48 4.52 3.95 -13.68
N LEU A 49 3.78 4.56 -14.61
CA LEU A 49 3.51 6.00 -14.63
C LEU A 49 2.78 6.42 -13.37
N LEU A 50 1.68 5.74 -13.06
CA LEU A 50 0.86 6.00 -11.89
C LEU A 50 1.67 5.93 -10.59
N THR A 51 2.35 4.81 -10.36
CA THR A 51 3.12 4.62 -9.12
C THR A 51 4.27 5.62 -9.01
N SER A 52 4.97 5.90 -10.12
CA SER A 52 6.04 6.91 -10.15
C SER A 52 5.54 8.33 -9.88
N GLU A 53 4.35 8.70 -10.37
CA GLU A 53 3.71 9.98 -10.06
C GLU A 53 3.48 10.14 -8.56
N TYR A 54 2.96 9.11 -7.90
CA TYR A 54 2.70 9.12 -6.47
C TYR A 54 3.97 9.11 -5.63
N ALA A 55 4.95 8.25 -5.94
CA ALA A 55 6.21 8.19 -5.20
C ALA A 55 7.04 9.49 -5.30
N LYS A 56 6.88 10.27 -6.38
CA LYS A 56 7.46 11.63 -6.47
C LYS A 56 6.79 12.63 -5.54
N LYS A 57 5.49 12.46 -5.26
CA LYS A 57 4.68 13.37 -4.43
C LYS A 57 4.74 13.02 -2.95
N ASP A 58 4.84 11.74 -2.61
CA ASP A 58 4.81 11.26 -1.23
C ASP A 58 5.98 10.31 -0.94
N LYS A 59 6.86 10.76 -0.04
CA LYS A 59 8.08 10.03 0.34
C LYS A 59 7.81 8.77 1.18
N ARG A 60 6.58 8.55 1.64
CA ARG A 60 6.18 7.34 2.37
C ARG A 60 6.06 6.14 1.43
N ILE A 61 5.99 6.36 0.12
CA ILE A 61 5.75 5.32 -0.88
C ILE A 61 7.06 4.63 -1.26
N LYS A 62 7.10 3.31 -1.12
CA LYS A 62 8.15 2.42 -1.62
C LYS A 62 7.55 1.55 -2.73
N ILE A 63 8.15 1.54 -3.92
CA ILE A 63 7.68 0.72 -5.04
C ILE A 63 8.62 -0.47 -5.22
N ILE A 64 8.04 -1.67 -5.34
CA ILE A 64 8.77 -2.88 -5.74
C ILE A 64 8.18 -3.39 -7.05
N HIS A 65 9.04 -3.79 -7.98
CA HIS A 65 8.62 -4.48 -9.18
C HIS A 65 8.79 -5.99 -9.02
N ASN A 66 7.81 -6.73 -9.52
CA ASN A 66 7.78 -8.17 -9.42
C ASN A 66 7.25 -8.76 -10.74
N GLU A 67 7.89 -9.83 -11.20
CA GLU A 67 7.56 -10.46 -12.48
C GLU A 67 6.61 -11.66 -12.32
N GLN A 68 6.34 -12.10 -11.08
CA GLN A 68 5.48 -13.24 -10.78
C GLN A 68 4.43 -12.86 -9.74
N LEU A 69 3.14 -13.01 -10.05
CA LEU A 69 2.02 -12.72 -9.13
C LEU A 69 2.11 -13.51 -7.81
N THR A 70 2.71 -14.71 -7.83
CA THR A 70 2.92 -15.48 -6.62
C THR A 70 4.03 -14.85 -5.77
N LYS A 71 3.79 -14.71 -4.46
CA LYS A 71 4.74 -14.21 -3.43
C LYS A 71 4.95 -12.69 -3.40
N SER A 72 4.15 -11.90 -4.11
CA SER A 72 4.23 -10.42 -4.11
C SER A 72 4.15 -9.87 -2.69
N LEU A 73 3.09 -10.21 -1.96
CA LEU A 73 2.88 -9.76 -0.58
C LEU A 73 4.00 -10.21 0.35
N ASN A 74 4.56 -11.40 0.15
CA ASN A 74 5.70 -11.89 0.92
C ASN A 74 6.96 -11.04 0.70
N LYS A 75 7.15 -10.43 -0.47
CA LYS A 75 8.23 -9.47 -0.70
C LYS A 75 7.98 -8.18 0.08
N GLY A 76 6.74 -7.68 0.06
CA GLY A 76 6.35 -6.54 0.89
C GLY A 76 6.59 -6.78 2.38
N LEU A 77 6.18 -7.94 2.89
CA LEU A 77 6.39 -8.33 4.29
C LEU A 77 7.87 -8.36 4.70
N LYS A 78 8.77 -8.74 3.80
CA LYS A 78 10.22 -8.80 4.08
C LYS A 78 10.88 -7.42 4.23
N ILE A 79 10.32 -6.40 3.59
CA ILE A 79 10.88 -5.04 3.62
C ILE A 79 10.09 -4.08 4.50
N ALA A 80 8.99 -4.56 5.09
CA ALA A 80 8.18 -3.80 6.02
C ALA A 80 8.97 -3.53 7.31
N GLU A 81 9.01 -2.27 7.72
CA GLU A 81 9.70 -1.73 8.90
C GLU A 81 8.72 -1.25 9.99
N GLY A 82 7.42 -1.37 9.74
CA GLY A 82 6.34 -0.98 10.63
C GLY A 82 6.05 -2.02 11.70
N GLN A 83 5.62 -1.56 12.87
CA GLN A 83 5.20 -2.45 13.96
C GLN A 83 4.00 -3.32 13.59
N TYR A 84 3.10 -2.79 12.77
CA TYR A 84 1.91 -3.48 12.26
C TYR A 84 1.94 -3.54 10.73
N ILE A 85 1.32 -4.57 10.18
CA ILE A 85 1.07 -4.68 8.75
C ILE A 85 -0.41 -4.41 8.48
N ALA A 86 -0.68 -3.59 7.47
CA ALA A 86 -2.03 -3.45 6.92
C ALA A 86 -1.99 -3.80 5.43
N ARG A 87 -2.99 -4.55 4.94
CA ARG A 87 -3.18 -4.82 3.52
C ARG A 87 -4.47 -4.17 3.03
N LEU A 88 -4.47 -3.86 1.74
CA LEU A 88 -5.63 -3.46 0.96
C LEU A 88 -5.48 -4.05 -0.44
N ASP A 89 -6.60 -4.39 -1.09
CA ASP A 89 -6.57 -4.71 -2.51
C ASP A 89 -6.56 -3.41 -3.33
N ALA A 90 -5.95 -3.44 -4.52
CA ALA A 90 -5.66 -2.23 -5.30
C ALA A 90 -6.91 -1.54 -5.89
N ASP A 91 -8.09 -2.15 -5.75
CA ASP A 91 -9.39 -1.65 -6.16
C ASP A 91 -10.33 -1.32 -4.99
N ASP A 92 -9.86 -1.45 -3.75
CA ASP A 92 -10.61 -1.11 -2.55
C ASP A 92 -10.27 0.30 -2.00
N ILE A 93 -11.23 0.88 -1.26
CA ILE A 93 -11.11 2.18 -0.60
C ILE A 93 -10.99 2.00 0.91
N ALA A 94 -9.94 2.55 1.51
CA ALA A 94 -9.82 2.67 2.97
C ALA A 94 -10.52 3.94 3.48
N LEU A 95 -11.50 3.78 4.39
CA LEU A 95 -12.15 4.93 5.03
C LEU A 95 -11.14 5.77 5.83
N PRO A 96 -11.27 7.12 5.89
CA PRO A 96 -10.22 8.01 6.38
C PRO A 96 -9.67 7.73 7.79
N LYS A 97 -10.49 7.16 8.68
CA LYS A 97 -10.13 6.85 10.07
C LYS A 97 -9.81 5.37 10.30
N ARG A 98 -9.62 4.57 9.24
CA ARG A 98 -9.42 3.12 9.34
C ARG A 98 -8.22 2.80 10.23
N PHE A 99 -7.04 3.33 9.88
CA PHE A 99 -5.80 3.00 10.57
C PHE A 99 -5.73 3.57 11.98
N GLU A 100 -6.25 4.78 12.19
CA GLU A 100 -6.40 5.36 13.52
C GLU A 100 -7.19 4.41 14.42
N LYS A 101 -8.39 4.00 14.00
CA LYS A 101 -9.23 3.08 14.75
C LYS A 101 -8.54 1.75 15.02
N GLN A 102 -7.89 1.16 14.03
CA GLN A 102 -7.24 -0.16 14.16
C GLN A 102 -6.06 -0.12 15.11
N VAL A 103 -5.25 0.95 15.08
CA VAL A 103 -4.13 1.14 15.99
C VAL A 103 -4.56 1.43 17.43
N TYR A 104 -5.67 2.17 17.62
CA TYR A 104 -6.19 2.48 18.96
C TYR A 104 -7.02 1.32 19.55
N PHE A 105 -7.65 0.49 18.72
CA PHE A 105 -8.51 -0.60 19.17
C PHE A 105 -7.70 -1.77 19.74
N GLU A 106 -6.49 -2.06 19.26
CA GLU A 106 -5.73 -3.22 19.74
C GLU A 106 -4.21 -3.03 19.89
N GLY A 107 -3.71 -3.46 21.05
CA GLY A 107 -2.32 -3.88 21.27
C GLY A 107 -2.04 -5.31 20.80
N LYS A 108 -2.83 -5.85 19.87
CA LYS A 108 -2.60 -7.13 19.19
C LYS A 108 -2.96 -7.02 17.71
N CYS A 109 -2.22 -7.77 16.93
CA CYS A 109 -2.14 -7.74 15.49
C CYS A 109 -3.51 -8.02 14.83
N LEU A 110 -4.03 -7.09 14.02
CA LEU A 110 -5.12 -7.38 13.08
C LEU A 110 -4.52 -7.50 11.68
N PHE A 111 -4.46 -8.73 11.16
CA PHE A 111 -4.34 -8.96 9.73
C PHE A 111 -5.65 -8.50 9.07
N ILE A 112 -5.52 -7.53 8.19
CA ILE A 112 -6.54 -7.09 7.23
C ILE A 112 -5.82 -7.05 5.91
#